data_AF-A0A966JGK5-F1
#
_entry.id   AF-A0A966JGK5-F1
#
_cell.length_a   1.000
_cell.length_b   1.000
_cell.length_c   1.000
_cell.angle_alpha   90.00
_cell.angle_beta   90.00
_cell.angle_gamma   90.00
#
_symmetry.space_group_name_H-M   'P 1'
#
loop_
_entity.id
_entity.type
_entity.pdbx_description
1 polymer ?
#
loop_
_entity_poly.entity_id
_entity_poly.type
_entity_poly.pdbx_seq_one_letter_code
_entity_poly.pdbx_strand_id
1 'polypeptide(L)'
;CPLDHPAAEESAFGKAVSKRANEGGGWMSWVVATNDISPVEARLGRNSVEGSRKRPDGSELKWKQLGVLGTIEDSQLPFFIQWLSSNHPSSDGTANSRISKIEISGDEKTIESWLGSSPRGAFKDVEVIYQDPSNSEGTGIISVTISTPNGEVVLD
;
A
#
# COMPACT_ATOMS: atom_id res chain seq x y z
N CYS A 1 8.10 -22.53 -0.94
CA CYS A 1 7.10 -21.54 -0.47
C CYS A 1 7.78 -20.57 0.50
N PRO A 2 7.85 -19.27 0.23
CA PRO A 2 8.46 -18.30 1.15
C PRO A 2 7.49 -17.79 2.24
N LEU A 3 6.23 -18.25 2.24
CA LEU A 3 5.19 -17.78 3.17
C LEU A 3 5.16 -18.53 4.51
N ASP A 4 5.83 -19.68 4.63
CA ASP A 4 5.94 -20.44 5.90
C ASP A 4 7.08 -19.90 6.78
N HIS A 5 7.06 -18.61 7.11
CA HIS A 5 7.93 -18.08 8.15
C HIS A 5 7.08 -17.76 9.39
N PRO A 6 7.36 -18.33 10.57
CA PRO A 6 6.51 -18.19 11.77
C PRO A 6 6.23 -16.74 12.19
N ALA A 7 7.13 -15.80 11.84
CA ALA A 7 6.92 -14.36 12.05
C ALA A 7 5.75 -13.76 11.23
N ALA A 8 5.34 -14.40 10.12
CA ALA A 8 4.17 -13.98 9.33
C ALA A 8 2.86 -14.19 10.11
N GLU A 9 2.76 -15.26 10.90
CA GLU A 9 1.53 -15.60 11.63
C GLU A 9 1.31 -14.76 12.90
N GLU A 10 2.33 -14.07 13.40
CA GLU A 10 2.24 -13.28 14.64
C GLU A 10 1.82 -11.82 14.41
N SER A 11 2.16 -11.24 13.25
CA SER A 11 1.84 -9.84 12.94
C SER A 11 0.50 -9.70 12.21
N ALA A 12 -0.22 -8.60 12.48
CA ALA A 12 -1.46 -8.29 11.76
C ALA A 12 -1.28 -8.26 10.23
N PHE A 13 -0.14 -7.73 9.78
CA PHE A 13 0.21 -7.69 8.36
C PHE A 13 0.41 -9.10 7.78
N GLY A 14 1.18 -9.95 8.45
CA GLY A 14 1.44 -11.29 7.94
C GLY A 14 0.19 -12.20 7.93
N LYS A 15 -0.71 -12.08 8.91
CA LYS A 15 -2.03 -12.75 8.87
C LYS A 15 -2.84 -12.35 7.65
N ALA A 16 -2.82 -11.07 7.30
CA ALA A 16 -3.53 -10.56 6.14
C ALA A 16 -2.92 -11.04 4.82
N VAL A 17 -1.59 -11.12 4.75
CA VAL A 17 -0.87 -11.73 3.60
C VAL A 17 -1.25 -13.21 3.47
N SER A 18 -1.19 -13.99 4.56
CA SER A 18 -1.55 -15.42 4.56
C SER A 18 -2.99 -15.64 4.11
N LYS A 19 -3.93 -14.85 4.64
CA LYS A 19 -5.35 -14.92 4.24
C LYS A 19 -5.52 -14.68 2.74
N ARG A 20 -4.92 -13.60 2.20
CA ARG A 20 -5.05 -13.28 0.78
C ARG A 20 -4.41 -14.32 -0.12
N ALA A 21 -3.26 -14.88 0.28
CA ALA A 21 -2.62 -15.98 -0.45
C ALA A 21 -3.52 -17.22 -0.52
N ASN A 22 -4.21 -17.56 0.58
CA ASN A 22 -5.14 -18.69 0.64
C ASN A 22 -6.43 -18.46 -0.16
N GLU A 23 -6.83 -17.21 -0.37
CA GLU A 23 -8.00 -16.82 -1.18
C GLU A 23 -7.71 -16.82 -2.70
N GLY A 24 -6.53 -17.25 -3.13
CA GLY A 24 -6.14 -17.30 -4.55
C GLY A 24 -5.13 -16.24 -4.98
N GLY A 25 -4.70 -15.36 -4.06
CA GLY A 25 -3.72 -14.31 -4.32
C GLY A 25 -4.35 -13.04 -4.90
N GLY A 26 -3.56 -12.30 -5.69
CA GLY A 26 -3.96 -11.01 -6.25
C GLY A 26 -3.64 -9.82 -5.34
N TRP A 27 -4.21 -8.66 -5.67
CA TRP A 27 -3.99 -7.43 -4.90
C TRP A 27 -4.45 -7.61 -3.45
N MET A 28 -3.56 -7.34 -2.51
CA MET A 28 -3.85 -7.39 -1.08
C MET A 28 -4.21 -6.02 -0.53
N SER A 29 -3.42 -5.02 -0.88
CA SER A 29 -3.44 -3.71 -0.25
C SER A 29 -2.56 -2.73 -1.04
N TRP A 30 -2.63 -1.45 -0.67
CA TRP A 30 -1.81 -0.37 -1.17
C TRP A 30 -1.38 0.54 -0.02
N VAL A 31 -0.30 1.29 -0.23
CA VAL A 31 0.37 2.07 0.82
C VAL A 31 0.70 3.46 0.33
N VAL A 32 0.54 4.45 1.21
CA VAL A 32 0.95 5.83 0.97
C VAL A 32 2.20 6.14 1.79
N ALA A 33 3.28 6.52 1.09
CA ALA A 33 4.50 6.98 1.73
C ALA A 33 4.39 8.46 2.13
N THR A 34 4.85 8.79 3.33
CA THR A 34 4.95 10.17 3.83
C THR A 34 6.32 10.43 4.44
N ASN A 35 6.76 11.69 4.39
CA ASN A 35 7.98 12.15 5.07
C ASN A 35 7.76 12.37 6.57
N ASP A 36 6.51 12.62 6.97
CA ASP A 36 6.10 12.80 8.36
C ASP A 36 4.76 12.10 8.60
N ILE A 37 4.76 11.11 9.50
CA ILE A 37 3.57 10.33 9.85
C ILE A 37 2.74 10.98 10.96
N SER A 38 3.28 11.97 11.69
CA SER A 38 2.59 12.58 12.84
C SER A 38 1.25 13.25 12.50
N PRO A 39 1.06 13.91 11.35
CA PRO A 39 -0.27 14.38 10.95
C PRO A 39 -1.28 13.24 10.75
N VAL A 40 -0.82 12.07 10.30
CA VAL A 40 -1.65 10.87 10.14
C VAL A 40 -1.98 10.26 11.50
N GLU A 41 -1.02 10.20 12.42
CA GLU A 41 -1.23 9.75 13.81
C GLU A 41 -2.29 10.60 14.51
N ALA A 42 -2.18 11.93 14.38
CA ALA A 42 -3.17 12.86 14.93
C ALA A 42 -4.56 12.67 14.32
N ARG A 43 -4.64 12.47 13.00
CA ARG A 43 -5.91 12.26 12.28
C ARG A 43 -6.58 10.94 12.67
N LEU A 44 -5.81 9.86 12.80
CA LEU A 44 -6.34 8.54 13.12
C LEU A 44 -6.45 8.27 14.64
N GLY A 45 -5.94 9.18 15.48
CA GLY A 45 -6.01 9.09 16.94
C GLY A 45 -5.18 7.96 17.54
N ARG A 46 -4.12 7.50 16.87
CA ARG A 46 -3.27 6.39 17.31
C ARG A 46 -1.85 6.53 16.79
N ASN A 47 -0.90 5.99 17.56
CA ASN A 47 0.52 6.03 17.21
C ASN A 47 0.86 5.00 16.13
N SER A 48 1.84 5.34 15.31
CA SER A 48 2.47 4.43 14.37
C SER A 48 3.31 3.37 15.10
N VAL A 49 3.52 2.24 14.43
CA VAL A 49 4.35 1.14 14.90
C VAL A 49 5.63 1.09 14.10
N GLU A 50 6.76 0.87 14.76
CA GLU A 50 8.05 0.70 14.08
C GLU A 50 8.16 -0.71 13.48
N GLY A 51 8.61 -0.77 12.22
CA GLY A 51 8.96 -1.99 11.52
C GLY A 51 10.43 -1.98 11.13
N SER A 52 11.03 -3.18 11.04
CA SER A 52 12.39 -3.33 10.54
C SER A 52 12.58 -4.59 9.71
N ARG A 53 13.52 -4.55 8.78
CA ARG A 53 13.92 -5.70 7.95
C ARG A 53 15.42 -5.70 7.73
N LYS A 54 16.07 -6.81 8.08
CA LYS A 54 17.46 -7.07 7.74
C LYS A 54 17.56 -7.56 6.30
N ARG A 55 18.43 -6.93 5.51
CA ARG A 55 18.77 -7.36 4.15
C ARG A 55 19.84 -8.47 4.19
N PRO A 56 19.99 -9.26 3.11
CA PRO A 56 21.05 -10.27 3.01
C PRO A 56 22.47 -9.71 3.13
N ASP A 57 22.67 -8.43 2.78
CA ASP A 57 23.95 -7.71 2.92
C ASP A 57 24.25 -7.26 4.37
N GLY A 58 23.36 -7.56 5.32
CA GLY A 58 23.47 -7.18 6.73
C GLY A 58 22.95 -5.77 7.06
N SER A 59 22.58 -4.97 6.06
CA SER A 59 21.97 -3.65 6.29
C SER A 59 20.54 -3.78 6.84
N GLU A 60 20.08 -2.75 7.56
CA GLU A 60 18.77 -2.73 8.19
C GLU A 60 17.90 -1.60 7.62
N LEU A 61 16.71 -1.97 7.16
CA LEU A 61 15.63 -1.05 6.82
C LEU A 61 14.76 -0.83 8.05
N LYS A 62 14.44 0.43 8.33
CA LYS A 62 13.54 0.84 9.40
C LYS A 62 12.47 1.76 8.84
N TRP A 63 11.25 1.60 9.32
CA TRP A 63 10.12 2.44 8.97
C TRP A 63 9.13 2.54 10.14
N LYS A 64 8.24 3.51 10.06
CA LYS A 64 7.01 3.57 10.84
C LYS A 64 5.85 3.23 9.93
N GLN A 65 4.85 2.51 10.45
CA GLN A 65 3.63 2.20 9.72
C GLN A 65 2.39 2.46 10.56
N LEU A 66 1.29 2.80 9.90
CA LEU A 66 0.01 3.05 10.55
C LEU A 66 -1.14 2.72 9.61
N GLY A 67 -2.21 2.12 10.14
CA GLY A 67 -3.44 1.87 9.37
C GLY A 67 -3.63 0.44 8.86
N VAL A 68 -2.64 -0.46 9.04
CA VAL A 68 -2.68 -1.86 8.56
C VAL A 68 -3.98 -2.58 8.93
N LEU A 69 -4.44 -2.46 10.19
CA LEU A 69 -5.70 -3.08 10.62
C LEU A 69 -6.92 -2.51 9.89
N GLY A 70 -6.95 -1.19 9.65
CA GLY A 70 -8.04 -0.57 8.90
C GLY A 70 -8.08 -1.05 7.45
N THR A 71 -6.93 -1.27 6.84
CA THR A 71 -6.84 -1.84 5.48
C THR A 71 -7.31 -3.31 5.41
N ILE A 72 -7.13 -4.07 6.50
CA ILE A 72 -7.61 -5.45 6.58
C ILE A 72 -9.14 -5.50 6.70
N GLU A 73 -9.71 -4.54 7.45
CA GLU A 73 -11.16 -4.41 7.60
C GLU A 73 -11.81 -3.85 6.33
N ASP A 74 -11.15 -2.91 5.66
CA ASP A 74 -11.61 -2.30 4.43
C ASP A 74 -10.45 -2.06 3.46
N SER A 75 -10.40 -2.88 2.42
CA SER A 75 -9.28 -2.93 1.47
C SER A 75 -9.18 -1.70 0.56
N GLN A 76 -10.19 -0.84 0.52
CA GLN A 76 -10.05 0.47 -0.15
C GLN A 76 -9.10 1.41 0.61
N LEU A 77 -8.93 1.23 1.93
CA LEU A 77 -8.16 2.14 2.77
C LEU A 77 -6.67 1.79 2.72
N PRO A 78 -5.80 2.68 2.22
CA PRO A 78 -4.37 2.43 2.26
C PRO A 78 -3.84 2.53 3.68
N PHE A 79 -2.78 1.80 4.00
CA PHE A 79 -1.98 2.12 5.19
C PHE A 79 -0.90 3.15 4.83
N PHE A 80 -0.28 3.72 5.85
CA PHE A 80 0.74 4.74 5.72
C PHE A 80 2.10 4.21 6.15
N ILE A 81 3.15 4.66 5.49
CA ILE A 81 4.54 4.34 5.82
C ILE A 81 5.39 5.61 5.84
N GLN A 82 6.29 5.71 6.83
CA GLN A 82 7.37 6.67 6.85
C GLN A 82 8.69 5.91 6.96
N TRP A 83 9.56 6.07 5.97
CA TRP A 83 10.90 5.49 6.01
C TRP A 83 11.79 6.24 6.99
N LEU A 84 12.49 5.50 7.84
CA LEU A 84 13.47 6.04 8.79
C LEU A 84 14.91 5.84 8.30
N SER A 85 15.15 4.77 7.53
CA SER A 85 16.44 4.54 6.89
C SER A 85 16.63 5.44 5.67
N SER A 86 17.82 6.02 5.53
CA SER A 86 18.20 6.82 4.35
C SER A 86 18.30 5.99 3.06
N ASN A 87 18.66 4.70 3.18
CA ASN A 87 18.78 3.80 2.04
C ASN A 87 17.40 3.25 1.61
N HIS A 88 16.61 4.10 0.93
CA HIS A 88 15.28 3.77 0.47
C HIS A 88 15.31 2.67 -0.63
N PRO A 89 14.49 1.60 -0.53
CA PRO A 89 14.54 0.47 -1.47
C PRO A 89 14.36 0.82 -2.95
N SER A 90 13.67 1.92 -3.27
CA SER A 90 13.53 2.37 -4.66
C SER A 90 14.84 2.85 -5.29
N SER A 91 15.89 3.05 -4.49
CA SER A 91 17.22 3.48 -4.96
C SER A 91 18.06 2.30 -5.46
N ASP A 92 17.60 1.06 -5.24
CA ASP A 92 18.32 -0.17 -5.61
C ASP A 92 18.33 -0.40 -7.15
N GLY A 93 17.65 0.44 -7.94
CA GLY A 93 17.61 0.34 -9.40
C GLY A 93 17.25 1.65 -10.12
N THR A 94 17.30 1.62 -11.46
CA THR A 94 16.90 2.76 -12.31
C THR A 94 15.47 2.57 -12.79
N ALA A 95 14.61 3.55 -12.52
CA ALA A 95 13.22 3.52 -12.97
C ALA A 95 13.12 3.68 -14.49
N ASN A 96 12.64 2.63 -15.18
CA ASN A 96 12.36 2.65 -16.62
C ASN A 96 10.86 2.71 -16.94
N SER A 97 10.01 2.55 -15.92
CA SER A 97 8.55 2.51 -16.03
C SER A 97 7.93 3.29 -14.88
N ARG A 98 6.69 3.72 -15.05
CA ARG A 98 5.92 4.44 -14.01
C ARG A 98 4.49 3.92 -13.93
N ILE A 99 3.89 4.00 -12.75
CA ILE A 99 2.45 3.80 -12.60
C ILE A 99 1.76 5.01 -13.24
N SER A 100 0.83 4.78 -14.17
CA SER A 100 0.07 5.84 -14.84
C SER A 100 -1.38 5.91 -14.38
N LYS A 101 -1.96 4.77 -14.00
CA LYS A 101 -3.35 4.69 -13.54
C LYS A 101 -3.53 3.62 -12.47
N ILE A 102 -4.42 3.87 -11.52
CA ILE A 102 -4.88 2.92 -10.51
C ILE A 102 -6.41 2.93 -10.52
N GLU A 103 -7.02 1.75 -10.59
CA GLU A 103 -8.46 1.57 -10.44
C GLU A 103 -8.75 0.94 -9.08
N ILE A 104 -9.63 1.58 -8.32
CA ILE A 104 -9.96 1.21 -6.94
C ILE A 104 -11.46 0.98 -6.84
N SER A 105 -11.85 -0.20 -6.36
CA SER A 105 -13.20 -0.44 -5.86
C SER A 105 -13.35 0.22 -4.49
N GLY A 106 -14.12 1.30 -4.40
CA GLY A 106 -14.24 2.08 -3.18
C GLY A 106 -15.04 3.37 -3.34
N ASP A 107 -15.44 3.93 -2.22
CA ASP A 107 -16.06 5.25 -2.14
C ASP A 107 -14.96 6.33 -2.05
N GLU A 108 -14.92 7.20 -3.06
CA GLU A 108 -13.93 8.28 -3.16
C GLU A 108 -13.88 9.08 -1.86
N LYS A 109 -15.03 9.50 -1.32
CA LYS A 109 -15.12 10.35 -0.12
C LYS A 109 -14.55 9.68 1.13
N THR A 110 -14.79 8.39 1.28
CA THR A 110 -14.23 7.58 2.37
C THR A 110 -12.71 7.58 2.30
N ILE A 111 -12.15 7.40 1.11
CA ILE A 111 -10.71 7.42 0.87
C ILE A 111 -10.13 8.84 1.07
N GLU A 112 -10.79 9.90 0.57
CA GLU A 112 -10.33 11.28 0.78
C GLU A 112 -10.26 11.64 2.27
N SER A 113 -11.31 11.29 3.02
CA SER A 113 -11.39 11.51 4.47
C SER A 113 -10.25 10.79 5.19
N TRP A 114 -9.96 9.55 4.79
CA TRP A 114 -8.87 8.75 5.33
C TRP A 114 -7.48 9.35 5.02
N LEU A 115 -7.26 9.80 3.79
CA LEU A 115 -6.03 10.43 3.34
C LEU A 115 -5.85 11.84 3.93
N GLY A 116 -6.93 12.51 4.33
CA GLY A 116 -6.92 13.90 4.80
C GLY A 116 -6.54 14.90 3.70
N SER A 117 -6.58 14.48 2.44
CA SER A 117 -6.31 15.29 1.24
C SER A 117 -6.98 14.65 0.03
N SER A 118 -7.16 15.41 -1.05
CA SER A 118 -7.72 14.84 -2.27
C SER A 118 -6.72 13.85 -2.89
N PRO A 119 -7.15 12.66 -3.30
CA PRO A 119 -6.32 11.65 -3.97
C PRO A 119 -5.62 12.21 -5.21
N ARG A 120 -6.31 13.05 -5.99
CA ARG A 120 -5.71 13.77 -7.14
C ARG A 120 -4.55 14.68 -6.74
N GLY A 121 -4.56 15.25 -5.53
CA GLY A 121 -3.44 16.02 -5.00
C GLY A 121 -2.32 15.14 -4.43
N ALA A 122 -2.68 13.97 -3.89
CA ALA A 122 -1.74 13.01 -3.32
C ALA A 122 -0.92 12.28 -4.40
N PHE A 123 -1.52 12.00 -5.57
CA PHE A 123 -0.87 11.29 -6.67
C PHE A 123 -0.63 12.21 -7.88
N LYS A 124 0.43 13.02 -7.82
CA LYS A 124 0.71 14.09 -8.79
C LYS A 124 0.74 13.66 -10.27
N ASP A 125 1.00 12.38 -10.55
CA ASP A 125 1.19 11.85 -11.91
C ASP A 125 0.48 10.50 -12.14
N VAL A 126 -0.48 10.13 -11.27
CA VAL A 126 -1.24 8.88 -11.38
C VAL A 126 -2.73 9.20 -11.46
N GLU A 127 -3.38 8.74 -12.51
CA GLU A 127 -4.84 8.79 -12.62
C GLU A 127 -5.45 7.78 -11.64
N VAL A 128 -6.38 8.22 -10.80
CA VAL A 128 -7.11 7.33 -9.89
C VAL A 128 -8.57 7.30 -10.29
N ILE A 129 -9.07 6.12 -10.60
CA ILE A 129 -10.48 5.87 -10.94
C ILE A 129 -11.13 5.10 -9.80
N TYR A 130 -12.23 5.62 -9.30
CA TYR A 130 -13.07 4.94 -8.30
C TYR A 130 -14.21 4.22 -8.99
N GLN A 131 -14.37 2.94 -8.69
CA GLN A 131 -15.50 2.13 -9.11
C GLN A 131 -16.39 1.80 -7.92
N ASP A 132 -17.70 1.76 -8.16
CA ASP A 132 -18.68 1.42 -7.13
C ASP A 132 -18.44 -0.03 -6.64
N PRO A 133 -18.26 -0.25 -5.33
CA PRO A 133 -18.04 -1.58 -4.78
C PRO A 133 -19.09 -2.62 -5.14
N SER A 134 -20.33 -2.20 -5.40
CA SER A 134 -21.43 -3.10 -5.81
C SER A 134 -21.19 -3.82 -7.14
N ASN A 135 -20.28 -3.31 -7.98
CA ASN A 135 -19.92 -3.91 -9.27
C ASN A 135 -18.68 -4.84 -9.18
N SER A 136 -18.19 -5.13 -7.97
CA SER A 136 -16.95 -5.86 -7.73
C SER A 136 -17.08 -6.87 -6.58
N GLU A 137 -16.15 -7.82 -6.47
CA GLU A 137 -16.17 -8.84 -5.40
C GLU A 137 -15.73 -8.32 -4.02
N GLY A 138 -15.51 -7.01 -3.87
CA GLY A 138 -15.10 -6.36 -2.63
C GLY A 138 -14.42 -5.02 -2.89
N THR A 139 -14.00 -4.33 -1.82
CA THR A 139 -13.25 -3.08 -1.92
C THR A 139 -11.75 -3.34 -2.17
N GLY A 140 -11.03 -2.34 -2.71
CA GLY A 140 -9.57 -2.41 -2.90
C GLY A 140 -9.11 -2.18 -4.34
N ILE A 141 -7.84 -2.49 -4.62
CA ILE A 141 -7.26 -2.32 -5.95
C ILE A 141 -7.90 -3.33 -6.92
N ILE A 142 -8.44 -2.81 -8.02
CA ILE A 142 -8.93 -3.60 -9.16
C ILE A 142 -7.79 -3.81 -10.15
N SER A 143 -7.13 -2.73 -10.55
CA SER A 143 -6.03 -2.81 -11.51
C SER A 143 -5.03 -1.66 -11.37
N VAL A 144 -3.82 -1.90 -11.86
CA VAL A 144 -2.75 -0.90 -11.95
C VAL A 144 -2.22 -0.89 -13.37
N THR A 145 -2.24 0.28 -14.00
CA THR A 145 -1.63 0.49 -15.32
C THR A 145 -0.21 1.03 -15.15
N ILE A 146 0.74 0.35 -15.79
CA ILE A 146 2.16 0.71 -15.81
C ILE A 146 2.51 1.16 -17.23
N SER A 147 2.99 2.41 -17.33
CA SER A 147 3.58 2.93 -18.56
C SER A 147 5.04 2.49 -18.65
N THR A 148 5.37 1.76 -19.72
CA THR A 148 6.72 1.26 -20.02
C THR A 148 7.23 1.85 -21.35
N PRO A 149 8.53 1.71 -21.68
CA PRO A 149 9.05 2.17 -22.98
C PRO A 149 8.41 1.48 -24.20
N ASN A 150 7.80 0.30 -24.00
CA ASN A 150 7.19 -0.50 -25.06
C ASN A 150 5.67 -0.38 -25.13
N GLY A 151 5.07 0.50 -24.32
CA GLY A 151 3.62 0.66 -24.20
C GLY A 151 3.10 0.47 -22.78
N GLU A 152 1.78 0.44 -22.64
CA GLU A 152 1.11 0.28 -21.36
C GLU A 152 0.82 -1.19 -21.04
N VAL A 153 1.01 -1.56 -19.77
CA VAL A 153 0.69 -2.88 -19.23
C VAL A 153 -0.32 -2.70 -18.11
N VAL A 154 -1.42 -3.44 -18.17
CA VAL A 154 -2.43 -3.48 -17.10
C VAL A 154 -2.19 -4.74 -16.27
N LEU A 155 -2.14 -4.56 -14.95
CA LEU A 155 -2.08 -5.64 -13.96
C LEU A 155 -3.42 -5.68 -13.23
N ASP A 156 -4.14 -6.80 -13.29
CA ASP A 156 -5.44 -7.05 -12.64
C ASP A 156 -5.44 -8.33 -11.79
#